data_AF-A0AAZ3PUZ1-F1
#
_entry.id   AF-A0AAZ3PUZ1-F1
#
_cell.length_a   1.000
_cell.length_b   1.000
_cell.length_c   1.000
_cell.angle_alpha   90.00
_cell.angle_beta   90.00
_cell.angle_gamma   90.00
#
_symmetry.space_group_name_H-M   'P 1'
#
loop_
_entity.id
_entity.type
_entity.pdbx_description
1 polymer ?
#
loop_
_entity_poly.entity_id
_entity_poly.type
_entity_poly.pdbx_seq_one_letter_code
_entity_poly.pdbx_strand_id
1 'polypeptide(L)'
;MIPSNSMIPAFREEEFNWLLKEEVHAVLKQLQDILKEASRRFSIPTPGLENQLKQENFILGSSTMDQVKGVLTLQGEALTQADINLKTAKSNQVMHFTFRDDKHWKLQQIQDARNHVNQALQLLSGRDESYHFKTGAEVNKLMDAVMLQLTRARNRLTTPAAMTLPELATSGLMKMFTPPMPGDVMVNFYINLSKLCLTVYQLHAMQPNTTKNFKPSGSSVLHNPGAML
;
A
#
# COMPACT_ATOMS: atom_id res chain seq x y z
N MET A 1 0.40 -39.79 -53.74
CA MET A 1 0.01 -39.92 -52.32
C MET A 1 -0.19 -38.53 -51.77
N ILE A 2 -1.45 -38.11 -51.59
CA ILE A 2 -1.80 -36.83 -50.99
C ILE A 2 -1.90 -37.11 -49.48
N PRO A 3 -1.22 -36.35 -48.59
CA PRO A 3 -1.35 -36.56 -47.16
C PRO A 3 -2.80 -36.30 -46.77
N SER A 4 -3.39 -37.27 -46.09
CA SER A 4 -4.77 -37.26 -45.62
C SER A 4 -5.03 -36.04 -44.73
N ASN A 5 -6.11 -35.32 -45.05
CA ASN A 5 -6.62 -34.11 -44.39
C ASN A 5 -6.95 -34.28 -42.89
N SER A 6 -6.77 -35.49 -42.34
CA SER A 6 -6.92 -35.87 -40.93
C SER A 6 -5.69 -35.58 -40.07
N MET A 7 -4.51 -35.31 -40.67
CA MET A 7 -3.27 -35.09 -39.93
C MET A 7 -3.15 -33.65 -39.36
N ILE A 8 -3.80 -32.68 -40.01
CA ILE A 8 -3.78 -31.26 -39.61
C ILE A 8 -4.51 -30.98 -38.28
N PRO A 9 -5.70 -31.56 -37.99
CA PRO A 9 -6.34 -31.36 -36.69
C PRO A 9 -5.61 -32.05 -35.53
N ALA A 10 -5.03 -33.24 -35.75
CA ALA A 10 -4.29 -33.98 -34.73
C ALA A 10 -2.99 -33.26 -34.31
N PHE A 11 -2.25 -32.72 -35.28
CA PHE A 11 -1.05 -31.92 -35.02
C PHE A 11 -1.37 -30.65 -34.22
N ARG A 12 -2.52 -30.02 -34.48
CA ARG A 12 -2.97 -28.81 -33.77
C ARG A 12 -3.42 -29.12 -32.33
N GLU A 13 -4.00 -30.29 -32.08
CA GLU A 13 -4.31 -30.75 -30.72
C GLU A 13 -3.05 -31.10 -29.92
N GLU A 14 -2.04 -31.72 -30.56
CA GLU A 14 -0.75 -31.99 -29.92
C GLU A 14 0.00 -30.70 -29.58
N GLU A 15 0.06 -29.72 -30.49
CA GLU A 15 0.65 -28.41 -30.22
C GLU A 15 -0.10 -27.65 -29.11
N PHE A 16 -1.44 -27.71 -29.10
CA PHE A 16 -2.24 -27.09 -28.04
C PHE A 16 -2.05 -27.77 -26.68
N ASN A 17 -1.94 -29.10 -26.66
CA ASN A 17 -1.63 -29.85 -25.44
C ASN A 17 -0.19 -29.60 -24.95
N TRP A 18 0.77 -29.46 -25.86
CA TRP A 18 2.14 -29.07 -25.51
C TRP A 18 2.17 -27.66 -24.91
N LEU A 19 1.49 -26.69 -25.54
CA LEU A 19 1.35 -25.32 -25.04
C LEU A 19 0.74 -25.28 -23.62
N LEU A 20 -0.33 -26.06 -23.40
CA LEU A 20 -0.99 -26.16 -22.09
C LEU A 20 -0.14 -26.84 -21.01
N LYS A 21 0.82 -27.69 -21.40
CA LYS A 21 1.66 -28.45 -20.46
C LYS A 21 3.01 -27.80 -20.17
N GLU A 22 3.67 -27.23 -21.17
CA GLU A 22 5.01 -26.67 -20.96
C GLU A 22 4.96 -25.16 -20.75
N GLU A 23 4.29 -24.41 -21.63
CA GLU A 23 4.33 -22.95 -21.56
C GLU A 23 3.54 -22.41 -20.37
N VAL A 24 2.33 -22.95 -20.13
CA VAL A 24 1.50 -22.52 -19.01
C VAL A 24 2.20 -22.78 -17.67
N HIS A 25 2.76 -23.96 -17.45
CA HIS A 25 3.46 -24.27 -16.20
C HIS A 25 4.73 -23.45 -16.02
N ALA A 26 5.49 -23.18 -17.09
CA ALA A 26 6.65 -22.29 -17.03
C ALA A 26 6.27 -20.87 -16.59
N VAL A 27 5.20 -20.30 -17.17
CA VAL A 27 4.69 -18.97 -16.80
C VAL A 27 4.16 -18.95 -15.37
N LEU A 28 3.40 -19.97 -14.95
CA LEU A 28 2.88 -20.06 -13.58
C LEU A 28 4.01 -20.16 -12.55
N LYS A 29 5.06 -20.92 -12.84
CA LYS A 29 6.26 -21.01 -11.99
C LYS A 29 6.98 -19.68 -11.89
N GLN A 30 7.22 -19.01 -13.02
CA GLN A 30 7.82 -17.68 -13.04
C GLN A 30 6.99 -16.66 -12.24
N LEU A 31 5.66 -16.66 -12.41
CA LEU A 31 4.75 -15.83 -11.62
C LEU A 31 4.83 -16.15 -10.13
N GLN A 32 4.87 -17.43 -9.76
CA GLN A 32 4.97 -17.83 -8.37
C GLN A 32 6.28 -17.33 -7.75
N ASP A 33 7.40 -17.42 -8.46
CA ASP A 33 8.70 -16.95 -7.99
C ASP A 33 8.74 -15.43 -7.84
N ILE A 34 8.22 -14.69 -8.82
CA ILE A 34 8.07 -13.23 -8.74
C ILE A 34 7.20 -12.83 -7.54
N LEU A 35 6.07 -13.51 -7.34
CA LEU A 35 5.15 -13.20 -6.24
C LEU A 35 5.69 -13.61 -4.87
N LYS A 36 6.48 -14.68 -4.77
CA LYS A 36 7.20 -15.05 -3.55
C LYS A 36 8.20 -13.95 -3.19
N GLU A 37 8.94 -13.47 -4.17
CA GLU A 37 9.89 -12.36 -3.96
C GLU A 37 9.16 -11.06 -3.58
N ALA A 38 8.02 -10.76 -4.22
CA ALA A 38 7.19 -9.62 -3.86
C ALA A 38 6.65 -9.74 -2.43
N SER A 39 6.13 -10.92 -2.02
CA SER A 39 5.63 -11.17 -0.67
C SER A 39 6.74 -11.05 0.38
N ARG A 40 7.96 -11.48 0.05
CA ARG A 40 9.13 -11.32 0.91
C ARG A 40 9.39 -9.85 1.24
N ARG A 41 9.21 -8.93 0.29
CA ARG A 41 9.36 -7.48 0.52
C ARG A 41 8.36 -6.90 1.52
N PHE A 42 7.22 -7.55 1.73
CA PHE A 42 6.23 -7.15 2.74
C PHE A 42 6.45 -7.80 4.12
N SER A 43 7.29 -8.83 4.22
CA SER A 43 7.44 -9.64 5.43
C SER A 43 8.42 -9.00 6.40
N ILE A 44 8.08 -9.02 7.70
CA ILE A 44 8.96 -8.58 8.77
C ILE A 44 9.95 -9.73 9.05
N PRO A 45 11.26 -9.47 9.27
CA PRO A 45 12.21 -10.52 9.58
C PRO A 45 11.79 -11.29 10.84
N THR A 46 11.70 -12.61 10.70
CA THR A 46 11.56 -13.54 11.83
C THR A 46 12.90 -13.55 12.59
N PRO A 47 12.90 -13.48 13.94
CA PRO A 47 14.15 -13.57 14.70
C PRO A 47 14.86 -14.89 14.40
N GLY A 48 16.04 -14.84 13.79
CA GLY A 48 16.85 -16.03 13.47
C GLY A 48 17.23 -16.22 12.00
N LEU A 49 16.69 -15.43 11.07
CA LEU A 49 17.12 -15.43 9.67
C LEU A 49 17.75 -14.06 9.33
N GLU A 50 19.07 -13.96 9.42
CA GLU A 50 19.90 -12.77 9.17
C GLU A 50 19.93 -12.33 7.68
N ASN A 51 18.79 -12.31 7.00
CA ASN A 51 18.65 -11.55 5.77
C ASN A 51 17.92 -10.25 6.09
N GLN A 52 18.71 -9.21 6.34
CA GLN A 52 18.31 -7.84 6.61
C GLN A 52 17.27 -7.33 5.61
N LEU A 53 15.97 -7.41 5.94
CA LEU A 53 15.04 -6.40 5.48
C LEU A 53 15.23 -5.19 6.41
N LYS A 54 15.99 -4.23 5.88
CA LYS A 54 16.40 -2.98 6.53
C LYS A 54 15.18 -2.34 7.19
N GLN A 55 15.29 -2.04 8.47
CA GLN A 55 14.55 -0.91 9.04
C GLN A 55 14.75 0.29 8.11
N GLU A 56 13.68 0.76 7.48
CA GLU A 56 13.78 1.87 6.54
C GLU A 56 13.47 3.17 7.27
N ASN A 57 14.52 3.98 7.40
CA ASN A 57 14.43 5.32 7.95
C ASN A 57 14.20 6.30 6.81
N PHE A 58 13.03 6.92 6.79
CA PHE A 58 12.63 7.92 5.82
C PHE A 58 12.74 9.31 6.43
N ILE A 59 13.54 10.17 5.81
CA ILE A 59 13.61 11.59 6.17
C ILE A 59 12.74 12.35 5.18
N LEU A 60 11.68 12.98 5.70
CA LEU A 60 10.72 13.80 4.96
C LEU A 60 10.93 15.28 5.32
N GLY A 61 10.90 16.16 4.32
CA GLY A 61 11.21 17.59 4.52
C GLY A 61 12.72 17.82 4.52
N SER A 62 13.28 18.05 3.33
CA SER A 62 14.73 18.15 3.13
C SER A 62 15.22 19.59 2.96
N SER A 63 14.32 20.57 2.78
CA SER A 63 14.73 21.95 2.54
C SER A 63 14.65 22.79 3.81
N THR A 64 15.50 23.81 3.91
CA THR A 64 15.44 24.85 4.95
C THR A 64 14.15 25.69 4.86
N MET A 65 13.38 25.56 3.78
CA MET A 65 12.09 26.25 3.58
C MET A 65 10.88 25.42 4.03
N ASP A 66 11.05 24.12 4.30
CA ASP A 66 9.95 23.27 4.74
C ASP A 66 9.58 23.59 6.20
N GLN A 67 8.31 23.89 6.42
CA GLN A 67 7.75 24.09 7.76
C GLN A 67 7.61 22.77 8.53
N VAL A 68 7.73 21.63 7.87
CA VAL A 68 7.60 20.30 8.46
C VAL A 68 8.81 19.46 8.10
N LYS A 69 9.43 18.84 9.10
CA LYS A 69 10.42 17.77 8.94
C LYS A 69 9.95 16.55 9.69
N GLY A 70 10.06 15.38 9.08
CA GLY A 70 9.66 14.12 9.67
C GLY A 70 10.75 13.06 9.50
N VAL A 71 11.08 12.33 10.55
CA VAL A 71 11.90 11.11 10.46
C VAL A 71 11.01 9.93 10.83
N LEU A 72 10.74 9.08 9.85
CA LEU A 72 9.80 7.97 9.95
C LEU A 72 10.54 6.66 9.85
N THR A 73 10.25 5.72 10.74
CA THR A 73 10.79 4.36 10.70
C THR A 73 9.68 3.39 10.32
N LEU A 74 9.80 2.77 9.16
CA LEU A 74 8.87 1.75 8.69
C LEU A 74 9.51 0.36 8.81
N GLN A 75 8.80 -0.56 9.44
CA GLN A 75 9.16 -1.97 9.53
C GLN A 75 8.02 -2.82 8.96
N GLY A 76 8.18 -3.27 7.72
CA GLY A 76 7.12 -3.97 6.99
C GLY A 76 5.87 -3.11 6.83
N GLU A 77 4.78 -3.48 7.50
CA GLU A 77 3.51 -2.72 7.49
C GLU A 77 3.34 -1.76 8.67
N ALA A 78 4.24 -1.81 9.65
CA ALA A 78 4.13 -1.05 10.89
C ALA A 78 5.10 0.14 10.88
N LEU A 79 4.55 1.34 11.03
CA LEU A 79 5.30 2.54 11.35
C LEU A 79 5.63 2.50 12.85
N THR A 80 6.87 2.18 13.18
CA THR A 80 7.32 1.96 14.56
C THR A 80 7.79 3.23 15.22
N GLN A 81 8.35 4.18 14.45
CA GLN A 81 8.74 5.48 14.95
C GLN A 81 8.32 6.56 13.97
N ALA A 82 7.91 7.69 14.51
CA ALA A 82 7.67 8.90 13.74
C ALA A 82 8.07 10.09 14.61
N ASP A 83 9.13 10.78 14.22
CA ASP A 83 9.59 12.04 14.80
C ASP A 83 9.18 13.16 13.84
N ILE A 84 8.38 14.11 14.32
CA ILE A 84 7.87 15.21 13.52
C ILE A 84 8.24 16.54 14.18
N ASN A 85 8.89 17.39 13.41
CA ASN A 85 9.23 18.75 13.77
C ASN A 85 8.41 19.70 12.90
N LEU A 86 7.54 20.48 13.54
CA LEU A 86 6.68 21.47 12.90
C LEU A 86 7.12 22.87 13.33
N LYS A 87 7.55 23.68 12.35
CA LYS A 87 7.84 25.10 12.53
C LYS A 87 6.59 25.91 12.24
N THR A 88 6.12 26.66 13.23
CA THR A 88 4.91 27.47 13.08
C THR A 88 5.21 28.69 12.20
N ALA A 89 4.34 29.04 11.24
CA ALA A 89 4.56 30.22 10.40
C ALA A 89 4.47 31.55 11.18
N LYS A 90 3.65 31.58 12.24
CA LYS A 90 3.33 32.79 13.01
C LYS A 90 4.27 33.07 14.18
N SER A 91 4.95 32.04 14.69
CA SER A 91 5.93 32.14 15.76
C SER A 91 7.16 31.35 15.36
N ASN A 92 8.38 31.83 15.62
CA ASN A 92 9.61 31.06 15.33
C ASN A 92 9.78 29.86 16.30
N GLN A 93 8.68 29.37 16.88
CA GLN A 93 8.62 28.19 17.72
C GLN A 93 8.55 26.94 16.87
N VAL A 94 9.31 25.94 17.27
CA VAL A 94 9.31 24.60 16.69
C VAL A 94 8.64 23.68 17.69
N MET A 95 7.59 22.99 17.24
CA MET A 95 6.94 21.92 18.00
C MET A 95 7.50 20.58 17.56
N HIS A 96 7.71 19.70 18.53
CA HIS A 96 8.28 18.38 18.32
C HIS A 96 7.32 17.32 18.86
N PHE A 97 7.03 16.32 18.03
CA PHE A 97 6.12 15.22 18.35
C PHE A 97 6.76 13.90 17.95
N THR A 98 6.77 12.93 18.86
CA THR A 98 7.26 11.59 18.55
C THR A 98 6.20 10.54 18.82
N PHE A 99 6.26 9.40 18.14
CA PHE A 99 5.50 8.22 18.57
C PHE A 99 5.92 7.79 19.97
N ARG A 100 4.95 7.33 20.75
CA ARG A 100 5.20 6.68 22.03
C ARG A 100 5.93 5.35 21.80
N ASP A 101 6.93 5.06 22.62
CA ASP A 101 7.77 3.87 22.49
C ASP A 101 6.99 2.54 22.54
N ASP A 102 5.82 2.53 23.16
CA ASP A 102 4.97 1.35 23.35
C ASP A 102 3.99 1.08 22.19
N LYS A 103 3.95 1.92 21.17
CA LYS A 103 2.94 1.83 20.10
C LYS A 103 3.51 1.89 18.70
N HIS A 104 2.95 1.06 17.82
CA HIS A 104 3.20 1.11 16.38
C HIS A 104 1.91 1.42 15.61
N TRP A 105 2.01 2.17 14.51
CA TRP A 105 0.88 2.46 13.62
C TRP A 105 0.92 1.56 12.40
N LYS A 106 -0.11 0.73 12.18
CA LYS A 106 -0.16 -0.16 11.02
C LYS A 106 -0.74 0.58 9.82
N LEU A 107 -0.02 0.56 8.70
CA LEU A 107 -0.50 1.10 7.43
C LEU A 107 -1.37 0.05 6.74
N GLN A 108 -2.69 0.23 6.82
CA GLN A 108 -3.67 -0.70 6.25
C GLN A 108 -3.43 -0.97 4.75
N GLN A 109 -2.96 0.04 4.00
CA GLN A 109 -2.63 -0.10 2.59
C GLN A 109 -1.59 -1.19 2.31
N ILE A 110 -0.54 -1.27 3.16
CA ILE A 110 0.54 -2.25 3.03
C ILE A 110 0.02 -3.64 3.42
N GLN A 111 -0.77 -3.72 4.50
CA GLN A 111 -1.39 -4.97 4.95
C GLN A 111 -2.32 -5.55 3.88
N ASP A 112 -3.21 -4.73 3.32
CA ASP A 112 -4.17 -5.15 2.30
C ASP A 112 -3.47 -5.58 1.02
N ALA A 113 -2.43 -4.84 0.60
CA ALA A 113 -1.62 -5.23 -0.56
C ALA A 113 -0.92 -6.57 -0.34
N ARG A 114 -0.31 -6.79 0.83
CA ARG A 114 0.28 -8.08 1.21
C ARG A 114 -0.74 -9.21 1.16
N ASN A 115 -1.94 -8.99 1.70
CA ASN A 115 -3.02 -9.98 1.70
C ASN A 115 -3.41 -10.38 0.27
N HIS A 116 -3.54 -9.42 -0.64
CA HIS A 116 -3.84 -9.71 -2.05
C HIS A 116 -2.71 -10.47 -2.75
N VAL A 117 -1.44 -10.14 -2.50
CA VAL A 117 -0.29 -10.90 -3.02
C VAL A 117 -0.30 -12.34 -2.51
N ASN A 118 -0.58 -12.54 -1.21
CA ASN A 118 -0.66 -13.88 -0.63
C ASN A 118 -1.84 -14.68 -1.19
N GLN A 119 -2.98 -14.02 -1.46
CA GLN A 119 -4.12 -14.67 -2.11
C GLN A 119 -3.77 -15.11 -3.54
N ALA A 120 -3.02 -14.29 -4.30
CA ALA A 120 -2.52 -14.66 -5.62
C ALA A 120 -1.57 -15.87 -5.55
N LEU A 121 -0.67 -15.89 -4.56
CA LEU A 121 0.22 -17.04 -4.32
C LEU A 121 -0.55 -18.31 -3.98
N GLN A 122 -1.61 -18.24 -3.18
CA GLN A 122 -2.46 -19.40 -2.88
C GLN A 122 -3.15 -19.94 -4.12
N LEU A 123 -3.65 -19.06 -4.99
CA LEU A 123 -4.28 -19.46 -6.27
C LEU A 123 -3.32 -20.22 -7.19
N LEU A 124 -2.04 -19.83 -7.18
CA LEU A 124 -0.98 -20.51 -7.95
C LEU A 124 -0.50 -21.79 -7.27
N SER A 125 -0.37 -21.79 -5.94
CA SER A 125 0.19 -22.93 -5.19
C SER A 125 -0.76 -24.13 -5.12
N GLY A 126 -2.06 -23.93 -5.34
CA GLY A 126 -3.03 -25.01 -5.44
C GLY A 126 -2.98 -25.81 -6.75
N ARG A 127 -2.07 -25.47 -7.69
CA ARG A 127 -1.93 -26.09 -9.02
C ARG A 127 -0.45 -26.28 -9.33
N ASP A 128 0.11 -27.35 -8.78
CA ASP A 128 1.53 -27.68 -8.94
C ASP A 128 1.86 -28.17 -10.37
N GLU A 129 3.13 -28.54 -10.60
CA GLU A 129 3.62 -29.10 -11.87
C GLU A 129 2.88 -30.38 -12.30
N SER A 130 2.19 -31.06 -11.37
CA SER A 130 1.39 -32.25 -11.65
C SER A 130 -0.05 -31.92 -12.09
N TYR A 131 -0.49 -30.67 -11.93
CA TYR A 131 -1.82 -30.24 -12.32
C TYR A 131 -1.97 -30.18 -13.84
N HIS A 132 -2.85 -31.02 -14.38
CA HIS A 132 -3.15 -31.05 -15.80
C HIS A 132 -4.38 -30.19 -16.11
N PHE A 133 -4.15 -29.02 -16.70
CA PHE A 133 -5.23 -28.18 -17.22
C PHE A 133 -5.99 -28.91 -18.33
N LYS A 134 -7.32 -28.94 -18.22
CA LYS A 134 -8.17 -29.66 -19.18
C LYS A 134 -8.62 -28.78 -20.34
N THR A 135 -8.68 -27.46 -20.11
CA THR A 135 -9.17 -26.50 -21.10
C THR A 135 -8.44 -25.17 -20.98
N GLY A 136 -8.29 -24.44 -22.09
CA GLY A 136 -7.77 -23.06 -22.04
C GLY A 136 -8.66 -22.11 -21.22
N ALA A 137 -9.96 -22.37 -21.14
CA ALA A 137 -10.89 -21.59 -20.32
C ALA A 137 -10.56 -21.67 -18.81
N GLU A 138 -10.04 -22.80 -18.36
CA GLU A 138 -9.59 -22.99 -16.98
C GLU A 138 -8.34 -22.16 -16.68
N VAL A 139 -7.37 -22.16 -17.60
CA VAL A 139 -6.16 -21.33 -17.50
C VAL A 139 -6.53 -19.85 -17.48
N ASN A 140 -7.43 -19.41 -18.38
CA ASN A 140 -7.89 -18.02 -18.41
C ASN A 140 -8.55 -17.60 -17.10
N LYS A 141 -9.45 -18.44 -16.54
CA LYS A 141 -10.08 -18.14 -15.24
C LYS A 141 -9.06 -18.01 -14.10
N LEU A 142 -8.03 -18.86 -14.10
CA LEU A 142 -6.94 -18.75 -13.13
C LEU A 142 -6.18 -17.44 -13.30
N MET A 143 -5.78 -17.12 -14.54
CA MET A 143 -5.05 -15.90 -14.85
C MET A 143 -5.85 -14.64 -14.52
N ASP A 144 -7.15 -14.62 -14.82
CA ASP A 144 -8.06 -13.53 -14.45
C ASP A 144 -8.14 -13.34 -12.93
N ALA A 145 -8.25 -14.45 -12.18
CA ALA A 145 -8.29 -14.41 -10.72
C ALA A 145 -6.97 -13.88 -10.14
N VAL A 146 -5.82 -14.30 -10.68
CA VAL A 146 -4.49 -13.80 -10.26
C VAL A 146 -4.35 -12.32 -10.60
N MET A 147 -4.63 -11.92 -11.84
CA MET A 147 -4.57 -10.52 -12.27
C MET A 147 -5.48 -9.60 -11.45
N LEU A 148 -6.67 -10.08 -11.07
CA LEU A 148 -7.58 -9.35 -10.20
C LEU A 148 -6.94 -9.07 -8.83
N GLN A 149 -6.30 -10.07 -8.22
CA GLN A 149 -5.60 -9.87 -6.94
C GLN A 149 -4.42 -8.90 -7.08
N LEU A 150 -3.61 -9.01 -8.14
CA LEU A 150 -2.49 -8.10 -8.38
C LEU A 150 -2.95 -6.66 -8.63
N THR A 151 -4.04 -6.49 -9.37
CA THR A 151 -4.65 -5.17 -9.60
C THR A 151 -5.16 -4.57 -8.29
N ARG A 152 -5.80 -5.37 -7.44
CA ARG A 152 -6.24 -4.93 -6.11
C ARG A 152 -5.07 -4.57 -5.20
N ALA A 153 -4.02 -5.39 -5.16
CA ALA A 153 -2.81 -5.11 -4.40
C ALA A 153 -2.17 -3.78 -4.82
N ARG A 154 -2.00 -3.59 -6.14
CA ARG A 154 -1.50 -2.33 -6.71
C ARG A 154 -2.38 -1.15 -6.30
N ASN A 155 -3.68 -1.25 -6.51
CA ASN A 155 -4.61 -0.15 -6.23
C ASN A 155 -4.59 0.27 -4.74
N ARG A 156 -4.35 -0.66 -3.82
CA ARG A 156 -4.20 -0.34 -2.38
C ARG A 156 -2.98 0.53 -2.09
N LEU A 157 -1.88 0.34 -2.83
CA LEU A 157 -0.66 1.13 -2.67
C LEU A 157 -0.69 2.44 -3.48
N THR A 158 -1.40 2.45 -4.62
CA THR A 158 -1.46 3.65 -5.49
C THR A 158 -2.54 4.64 -5.10
N THR A 159 -3.62 4.19 -4.47
CA THR A 159 -4.78 5.04 -4.18
C THR A 159 -4.96 5.15 -2.67
N PRO A 160 -4.52 6.27 -2.05
CA PRO A 160 -4.75 6.51 -0.64
C PRO A 160 -6.24 6.58 -0.31
N ALA A 161 -6.61 6.22 0.91
CA ALA A 161 -7.99 6.36 1.37
C ALA A 161 -8.37 7.83 1.51
N ALA A 162 -9.49 8.23 0.93
CA ALA A 162 -10.09 9.53 1.18
C ALA A 162 -10.76 9.52 2.55
N MET A 163 -10.46 10.51 3.38
CA MET A 163 -10.97 10.62 4.75
C MET A 163 -11.44 12.06 4.99
N THR A 164 -12.49 12.23 5.78
CA THR A 164 -12.94 13.55 6.22
C THR A 164 -12.04 14.07 7.36
N LEU A 165 -12.00 15.39 7.56
CA LEU A 165 -11.23 15.96 8.68
C LEU A 165 -11.73 15.45 10.06
N PRO A 166 -13.04 15.32 10.35
CA PRO A 166 -13.50 14.75 11.61
C PRO A 166 -13.03 13.30 11.85
N GLU A 167 -13.03 12.46 10.81
CA GLU A 167 -12.50 11.08 10.90
C GLU A 167 -11.00 11.09 11.20
N LEU A 168 -10.23 11.99 10.57
CA LEU A 168 -8.81 12.15 10.84
C LEU A 168 -8.56 12.60 12.30
N ALA A 169 -9.37 13.53 12.82
CA ALA A 169 -9.23 14.08 14.17
C ALA A 169 -9.52 13.04 15.26
N THR A 170 -10.46 12.13 14.98
CA THR A 170 -10.84 11.04 15.89
C THR A 170 -10.02 9.77 15.70
N SER A 171 -9.15 9.74 14.69
CA SER A 171 -8.28 8.60 14.39
C SER A 171 -7.38 8.23 15.58
N GLY A 172 -7.17 6.93 15.77
CA GLY A 172 -6.22 6.41 16.76
C GLY A 172 -4.81 6.97 16.59
N LEU A 173 -4.45 7.40 15.37
CA LEU A 173 -3.16 8.01 15.06
C LEU A 173 -2.85 9.25 15.91
N MET A 174 -3.85 10.09 16.20
CA MET A 174 -3.66 11.32 17.00
C MET A 174 -3.24 11.00 18.45
N LYS A 175 -3.55 9.79 18.93
CA LYS A 175 -3.21 9.28 20.28
C LYS A 175 -1.87 8.54 20.34
N MET A 176 -1.14 8.50 19.23
CA MET A 176 0.16 7.84 19.13
C MET A 176 1.31 8.74 19.59
N PHE A 177 1.09 10.06 19.65
CA PHE A 177 2.16 11.02 19.87
C PHE A 177 2.39 11.36 21.36
N THR A 178 3.65 11.65 21.68
CA THR A 178 4.11 12.24 22.94
C THR A 178 5.05 13.43 22.60
N PRO A 179 4.78 14.65 23.10
CA PRO A 179 3.58 15.06 23.83
C PRO A 179 2.29 14.89 22.98
N PRO A 180 1.11 14.84 23.61
CA PRO A 180 -0.16 14.77 22.89
C PRO A 180 -0.30 15.91 21.88
N MET A 181 -0.89 15.61 20.73
CA MET A 181 -1.05 16.61 19.67
C MET A 181 -1.99 17.74 20.08
N PRO A 182 -1.66 19.02 19.81
CA PRO A 182 -2.56 20.15 20.03
C PRO A 182 -3.85 20.01 19.23
N GLY A 183 -4.96 20.57 19.74
CA GLY A 183 -6.27 20.49 19.07
C GLY A 183 -6.36 21.24 17.73
N ASP A 184 -5.38 22.09 17.42
CA ASP A 184 -5.26 22.82 16.17
C ASP A 184 -4.26 22.18 15.19
N VAL A 185 -3.71 21.01 15.49
CA VAL A 185 -2.79 20.29 14.59
C VAL A 185 -3.27 18.86 14.39
N MET A 186 -3.20 18.38 13.15
CA MET A 186 -3.53 17.00 12.79
C MET A 186 -2.47 16.44 11.85
N VAL A 187 -2.17 15.15 11.97
CA VAL A 187 -1.21 14.45 11.11
C VAL A 187 -1.86 13.26 10.42
N ASN A 188 -1.50 13.02 9.17
CA ASN A 188 -1.85 11.80 8.47
C ASN A 188 -0.62 11.15 7.83
N PHE A 189 -0.62 9.82 7.80
CA PHE A 189 0.35 9.00 7.10
C PHE A 189 -0.35 8.12 6.08
N TYR A 190 0.15 8.09 4.85
CA TYR A 190 -0.37 7.21 3.81
C TYR A 190 0.71 6.89 2.79
N ILE A 191 0.48 5.82 2.03
CA ILE A 191 1.32 5.49 0.87
C ILE A 191 0.64 6.04 -0.38
N ASN A 192 1.41 6.74 -1.21
CA ASN A 192 1.01 7.13 -2.55
C ASN A 192 2.01 6.57 -3.56
N LEU A 193 1.60 5.52 -4.27
CA LEU A 193 2.42 4.79 -5.23
C LEU A 193 3.63 4.15 -4.54
N SER A 194 4.82 4.76 -4.66
CA SER A 194 6.08 4.30 -4.06
C SER A 194 6.59 5.23 -2.96
N LYS A 195 5.78 6.19 -2.51
CA LYS A 195 6.18 7.21 -1.54
C LYS A 195 5.37 7.10 -0.25
N LEU A 196 6.08 7.16 0.88
CA LEU A 196 5.48 7.40 2.18
C LEU A 196 5.23 8.91 2.34
N CYS A 197 3.97 9.28 2.54
CA CYS A 197 3.53 10.66 2.66
C CYS A 197 3.20 10.99 4.12
N LEU A 198 3.78 12.08 4.61
CA LEU A 198 3.39 12.76 5.85
C LEU A 198 2.63 14.03 5.46
N THR A 199 1.43 14.20 5.99
CA THR A 199 0.66 15.43 5.84
C THR A 199 0.34 15.99 7.21
N VAL A 200 0.59 17.29 7.40
CA VAL A 200 0.26 18.03 8.62
C VAL A 200 -0.77 19.08 8.28
N TYR A 201 -1.88 19.10 9.00
CA TYR A 201 -2.91 20.12 8.90
C TYR A 201 -2.82 21.01 10.13
N GLN A 202 -2.74 22.33 9.91
CA GLN A 202 -2.90 23.32 10.96
C GLN A 202 -4.29 23.95 10.82
N LEU A 203 -5.12 23.75 11.84
CA LEU A 203 -6.48 24.27 11.89
C LEU A 203 -6.47 25.68 12.48
N HIS A 204 -7.45 26.48 12.06
CA HIS A 204 -7.71 27.78 12.66
C HIS A 204 -9.17 27.87 13.03
N ALA A 205 -9.46 28.16 14.29
CA ALA A 205 -10.83 28.41 14.73
C ALA A 205 -11.38 29.64 14.02
N MET A 206 -12.56 29.52 13.44
CA MET A 206 -13.25 30.67 12.86
C MET A 206 -13.68 31.61 13.97
N GLN A 207 -13.50 32.92 13.76
CA GLN A 207 -14.04 33.92 14.67
C GLN A 207 -15.58 33.89 14.59
N PRO A 208 -16.28 34.09 15.71
CA PRO A 208 -17.74 33.96 15.77
C PRO A 208 -18.52 34.94 14.86
N ASN A 209 -17.85 35.96 14.30
CA ASN A 209 -18.48 37.01 13.49
C ASN A 209 -18.38 36.79 11.96
N THR A 210 -18.06 35.59 11.50
CA THR A 210 -17.95 35.32 10.05
C THR A 210 -19.33 35.07 9.43
N THR A 211 -19.69 35.84 8.40
CA THR A 211 -20.94 35.73 7.63
C THR A 211 -20.95 34.62 6.58
N LYS A 212 -19.97 33.71 6.61
CA LYS A 212 -19.83 32.62 5.63
C LYS A 212 -20.59 31.39 6.12
N ASN A 213 -21.41 30.82 5.23
CA ASN A 213 -22.12 29.57 5.49
C ASN A 213 -21.10 28.43 5.63
N PHE A 214 -20.89 27.95 6.85
CA PHE A 214 -20.01 26.81 7.13
C PHE A 214 -20.52 25.57 6.40
N LYS A 215 -19.73 25.07 5.44
CA LYS A 215 -19.98 23.78 4.78
C LYS A 215 -18.84 22.83 5.12
N PRO A 216 -19.10 21.69 5.79
CA PRO A 216 -18.07 20.71 6.04
C PRO A 216 -17.59 20.13 4.70
N SER A 217 -16.27 20.09 4.48
CA SER A 217 -15.71 19.38 3.33
C SER A 217 -16.00 17.88 3.41
N GLY A 218 -16.24 17.29 2.24
CA GLY A 218 -16.34 15.85 2.08
C GLY A 218 -14.98 15.15 2.23
N SER A 219 -14.97 13.84 1.96
CA SER A 219 -13.75 13.04 2.06
C SER A 219 -12.73 13.44 1.01
N SER A 220 -11.47 13.59 1.42
CA SER A 220 -10.34 13.83 0.51
C SER A 220 -9.10 13.09 1.00
N VAL A 221 -8.19 12.79 0.08
CA VAL A 221 -6.84 12.28 0.41
C VAL A 221 -5.97 13.39 0.99
N LEU A 222 -6.06 14.58 0.40
CA LEU A 222 -5.37 15.80 0.83
C LEU A 222 -6.40 16.93 0.88
N HIS A 223 -6.63 17.49 2.06
CA HIS A 223 -7.54 18.62 2.22
C HIS A 223 -6.83 19.92 1.83
N ASN A 224 -7.46 20.70 0.96
CA ASN A 224 -6.92 22.00 0.57
C ASN A 224 -7.11 23.04 1.70
N PRO A 225 -6.22 24.05 1.79
CA PRO A 225 -6.46 25.20 2.67
C PRO A 225 -7.83 25.82 2.37
N GLY A 226 -8.65 26.03 3.41
CA GLY A 226 -10.03 26.52 3.23
C GLY A 226 -11.08 25.43 2.96
N ALA A 227 -10.75 24.15 3.14
CA ALA A 227 -11.73 23.06 3.09
C ALA A 227 -12.85 23.17 4.15
N MET A 228 -12.69 23.99 5.18
CA MET A 228 -13.70 24.25 6.21
C MET A 228 -14.10 25.74 6.16
N LEU A 229 -14.76 26.18 5.07
CA LEU A 229 -15.25 27.55 4.87
C LEU A 229 -16.76 27.66 5.09
#